data_AF-A0A918MKT5-F1
#
_entry.id   AF-A0A918MKT5-F1
#
_cell.length_a   1.000
_cell.length_b   1.000
_cell.length_c   1.000
_cell.angle_alpha   90.00
_cell.angle_beta   90.00
_cell.angle_gamma   90.00
#
_symmetry.space_group_name_H-M   'P 1'
#
loop_
_entity.id
_entity.type
_entity.pdbx_description
1 polymer ?
#
loop_
_entity_poly.entity_id
_entity_poly.type
_entity_poly.pdbx_seq_one_letter_code
_entity_poly.pdbx_strand_id
1 'polypeptide(L)'
;MLNEEAKKNILKDSLILGMTLGDNKADFFKRCWQLNQEGLVSQGPNNKMVKYPLPMSPKQESTSAITLLFYGTFNDQNTMTGMDLTFSYDAWSPWNSNLTAQQLLPIVQDTLIKWFPGNDFIAVKSDQIEKSAFVKIDGNRQIMTYAKDDKDVVVKIEDLRLKYPEKYN
;
A
#
# COMPACT_ATOMS: atom_id res chain seq x y z
N MET A 1 -19.85 -4.52 5.19
CA MET A 1 -18.57 -4.70 4.47
C MET A 1 -17.85 -6.00 4.86
N LEU A 2 -17.13 -6.11 5.99
CA LEU A 2 -16.31 -7.30 6.30
C LEU A 2 -17.06 -8.64 6.19
N ASN A 3 -18.20 -8.77 6.89
CA ASN A 3 -18.98 -10.00 6.88
C ASN A 3 -19.56 -10.30 5.48
N GLU A 4 -19.81 -9.29 4.64
CA GLU A 4 -20.33 -9.48 3.29
C GLU A 4 -19.23 -9.96 2.36
N GLU A 5 -18.03 -9.38 2.44
CA GLU A 5 -16.85 -9.81 1.68
C GLU A 5 -16.40 -11.22 2.07
N ALA A 6 -16.38 -11.55 3.36
CA ALA A 6 -15.99 -12.87 3.83
C ALA A 6 -16.92 -13.98 3.29
N LYS A 7 -18.24 -13.72 3.25
CA LYS A 7 -19.24 -14.64 2.66
C LYS A 7 -19.04 -14.91 1.17
N LYS A 8 -18.39 -14.00 0.43
CA LYS A 8 -18.09 -14.22 -0.99
C LYS A 8 -17.04 -15.30 -1.20
N ASN A 9 -16.20 -15.55 -0.19
CA ASN A 9 -15.10 -16.52 -0.24
C ASN A 9 -14.18 -16.34 -1.47
N ILE A 10 -13.89 -15.08 -1.81
CA ILE A 10 -13.05 -14.71 -2.95
C ILE A 10 -11.64 -14.41 -2.45
N LEU A 11 -10.64 -15.02 -3.10
CA LEU A 11 -9.23 -14.75 -2.84
C LEU A 11 -8.72 -13.60 -3.73
N LYS A 12 -8.04 -12.64 -3.11
CA LYS A 12 -7.47 -11.42 -3.69
C LYS A 12 -6.01 -11.28 -3.25
N ASP A 13 -5.22 -12.30 -3.56
CA ASP A 13 -3.86 -12.43 -3.05
C ASP A 13 -2.83 -11.59 -3.82
N SER A 14 -3.11 -11.21 -5.08
CA SER A 14 -2.17 -10.39 -5.87
C SER A 14 -1.92 -9.02 -5.24
N LEU A 15 -0.65 -8.62 -5.20
CA LEU A 15 -0.15 -7.32 -4.76
C LEU A 15 0.55 -6.59 -5.93
N ILE A 16 1.16 -5.44 -5.66
CA ILE A 16 1.89 -4.66 -6.65
C ILE A 16 3.13 -5.42 -7.17
N LEU A 17 3.59 -5.04 -8.37
CA LEU A 17 4.87 -5.47 -8.94
C LEU A 17 5.04 -7.00 -9.07
N GLY A 18 3.94 -7.76 -9.12
CA GLY A 18 3.94 -9.22 -9.29
C GLY A 18 4.19 -10.01 -8.01
N MET A 19 4.03 -9.37 -6.85
CA MET A 19 4.09 -10.04 -5.54
C MET A 19 2.70 -10.55 -5.13
N THR A 20 2.63 -11.51 -4.21
CA THR A 20 1.38 -12.16 -3.81
C THR A 20 1.35 -12.47 -2.31
N LEU A 21 0.23 -12.23 -1.64
CA LEU A 21 -0.01 -12.74 -0.28
C LEU A 21 0.22 -14.26 -0.26
N GLY A 22 1.00 -14.74 0.70
CA GLY A 22 1.45 -16.13 0.75
C GLY A 22 2.83 -16.40 0.16
N ASP A 23 3.44 -15.46 -0.59
CA ASP A 23 4.83 -15.61 -1.02
C ASP A 23 5.73 -15.76 0.20
N ASN A 24 6.76 -16.62 0.11
CA ASN A 24 7.76 -16.64 1.15
C ASN A 24 8.69 -15.42 1.02
N LYS A 25 9.39 -15.09 2.12
CA LYS A 25 10.30 -13.95 2.18
C LYS A 25 11.45 -14.03 1.16
N ALA A 26 11.90 -15.22 0.79
CA ALA A 26 12.95 -15.38 -0.23
C ALA A 26 12.44 -15.00 -1.63
N ASP A 27 11.19 -15.35 -1.97
CA ASP A 27 10.55 -14.96 -3.23
C ASP A 27 10.35 -13.46 -3.32
N PHE A 28 9.95 -12.80 -2.21
CA PHE A 28 9.91 -11.34 -2.14
C PHE A 28 11.27 -10.71 -2.47
N PHE A 29 12.35 -11.17 -1.85
CA PHE A 29 13.68 -10.62 -2.12
C PHE A 29 14.16 -10.92 -3.53
N LYS A 30 13.89 -12.12 -4.04
CA LYS A 30 14.19 -12.49 -5.43
C LYS A 30 13.48 -11.55 -6.40
N ARG A 31 12.19 -11.26 -6.16
CA ARG A 31 11.42 -10.33 -7.00
C ARG A 31 11.97 -8.91 -6.93
N CYS A 32 12.32 -8.42 -5.73
CA CYS A 32 12.96 -7.12 -5.56
C CYS A 32 14.29 -7.02 -6.30
N TRP A 33 15.10 -8.08 -6.28
CA TRP A 33 16.37 -8.13 -7.01
C TRP A 33 16.15 -8.06 -8.52
N GLN A 34 15.20 -8.82 -9.05
CA GLN A 34 14.84 -8.75 -10.48
C GLN A 34 14.39 -7.35 -10.90
N LEU A 35 13.48 -6.74 -10.14
CA LEU A 35 13.00 -5.37 -10.38
C LEU A 35 14.15 -4.35 -10.34
N ASN A 36 15.16 -4.57 -9.51
CA ASN A 36 16.33 -3.71 -9.45
C ASN A 36 17.24 -3.88 -10.68
N GLN A 37 17.43 -5.11 -11.16
CA GLN A 37 18.13 -5.37 -12.43
C GLN A 37 17.40 -4.75 -13.63
N GLU A 38 16.06 -4.71 -13.59
CA GLU A 38 15.21 -4.04 -14.58
C GLU A 38 15.26 -2.50 -14.47
N GLY A 39 15.93 -1.94 -13.45
CA GLY A 39 16.00 -0.49 -13.20
C GLY A 39 14.69 0.12 -12.68
N LEU A 40 13.70 -0.71 -12.31
CA LEU A 40 12.40 -0.23 -11.85
C LEU A 40 12.43 0.20 -10.38
N VAL A 41 13.19 -0.50 -9.54
CA VAL A 41 13.31 -0.18 -8.11
C VAL A 41 14.75 0.02 -7.68
N SER A 42 14.94 0.72 -6.57
CA SER A 42 16.23 0.87 -5.90
C SER A 42 16.10 0.66 -4.40
N GLN A 43 17.22 0.73 -3.70
CA GLN A 43 17.22 0.78 -2.24
C GLN A 43 16.55 2.08 -1.75
N GLY A 44 15.69 1.95 -0.74
CA GLY A 44 15.07 3.06 -0.03
C GLY A 44 15.83 3.45 1.24
N PRO A 45 15.31 4.42 2.01
CA PRO A 45 15.96 4.95 3.21
C PRO A 45 16.33 3.87 4.24
N ASN A 46 17.49 4.04 4.89
CA ASN A 46 18.01 3.16 5.94
C ASN A 46 18.16 1.69 5.54
N ASN A 47 18.11 1.37 4.25
CA ASN A 47 18.19 0.00 3.72
C ASN A 47 17.05 -0.91 4.22
N LYS A 48 15.92 -0.33 4.64
CA LYS A 48 14.78 -1.07 5.20
C LYS A 48 13.61 -1.25 4.23
N MET A 49 13.54 -0.42 3.19
CA MET A 49 12.43 -0.37 2.25
C MET A 49 12.95 -0.45 0.81
N VAL A 50 12.08 -0.88 -0.09
CA VAL A 50 12.32 -0.81 -1.54
C VAL A 50 11.71 0.47 -2.07
N LYS A 51 12.47 1.23 -2.86
CA LYS A 51 12.04 2.48 -3.48
C LYS A 51 11.57 2.24 -4.91
N TYR A 52 10.35 2.65 -5.20
CA TYR A 52 9.76 2.63 -6.53
C TYR A 52 9.26 4.03 -6.91
N PRO A 53 9.97 4.76 -7.78
CA PRO A 53 9.45 6.00 -8.37
C PRO A 53 8.23 5.68 -9.22
N LEU A 54 7.07 6.27 -8.92
CA LEU A 54 5.86 6.01 -9.71
C LEU A 54 6.01 6.58 -11.12
N PRO A 55 5.54 5.87 -12.15
CA PRO A 55 5.53 6.38 -13.51
C PRO A 55 4.74 7.70 -13.59
N MET A 56 5.35 8.73 -14.15
CA MET A 56 4.68 10.01 -14.40
C MET A 56 3.97 9.99 -15.74
N SER A 57 2.78 10.59 -15.81
CA SER A 57 2.18 10.87 -17.11
C SER A 57 2.92 12.02 -17.81
N PRO A 58 2.92 12.11 -19.15
CA PRO A 58 3.56 13.22 -19.87
C PRO A 58 3.02 14.61 -19.50
N LYS A 59 1.81 14.68 -18.93
CA LYS A 59 1.15 15.93 -18.51
C LYS A 59 1.39 16.27 -17.04
N GLN A 60 2.06 15.40 -16.28
CA GLN A 60 2.31 15.60 -14.86
C GLN A 60 3.56 16.47 -14.66
N GLU A 61 3.45 17.47 -13.79
CA GLU A 61 4.59 18.31 -13.44
C GLU A 61 5.65 17.51 -12.66
N SER A 62 6.93 17.71 -12.96
CA SER A 62 8.03 16.98 -12.31
C SER A 62 8.08 17.21 -10.79
N THR A 63 7.58 18.36 -10.31
CA THR A 63 7.43 18.69 -8.88
C THR A 63 6.41 17.81 -8.17
N SER A 64 5.48 17.21 -8.92
CA SER A 64 4.47 16.28 -8.41
C SER A 64 4.86 14.82 -8.59
N ALA A 65 6.14 14.52 -8.87
CA ALA A 65 6.66 13.16 -8.85
C ALA A 65 6.43 12.52 -7.48
N ILE A 66 6.04 11.24 -7.48
CA ILE A 66 5.70 10.49 -6.26
C ILE A 66 6.64 9.29 -6.17
N THR A 67 7.27 9.15 -5.01
CA THR A 67 7.99 7.92 -4.65
C THR A 67 7.08 7.05 -3.78
N LEU A 68 7.04 5.76 -4.12
CA LEU A 68 6.49 4.69 -3.29
C LEU A 68 7.63 3.93 -2.61
N LEU A 69 7.61 3.87 -1.29
CA LEU A 69 8.39 2.92 -0.50
C LEU A 69 7.52 1.71 -0.14
N PHE A 70 8.02 0.49 -0.31
CA PHE A 70 7.28 -0.70 0.07
C PHE A 70 8.15 -1.78 0.74
N TYR A 71 7.50 -2.62 1.55
CA TYR A 71 8.10 -3.83 2.12
C TYR A 71 7.02 -4.87 2.47
N GLY A 72 7.32 -6.16 2.32
CA GLY A 72 6.41 -7.24 2.71
C GLY A 72 6.32 -7.38 4.24
N THR A 73 5.13 -7.67 4.75
CA THR A 73 4.90 -8.06 6.14
C THR A 73 4.88 -9.58 6.21
N PHE A 74 5.65 -10.18 7.13
CA PHE A 74 5.82 -11.63 7.19
C PHE A 74 5.45 -12.17 8.58
N ASN A 75 4.88 -13.37 8.62
CA ASN A 75 4.71 -14.12 9.86
C ASN A 75 6.01 -14.85 10.27
N ASP A 76 5.96 -15.58 11.38
CA ASP A 76 7.09 -16.34 11.93
C ASP A 76 7.59 -17.43 10.98
N GLN A 77 6.74 -17.90 10.07
CA GLN A 77 7.09 -18.87 9.02
C GLN A 77 7.63 -18.20 7.75
N ASN A 78 7.95 -16.90 7.80
CA ASN A 78 8.41 -16.11 6.66
C ASN A 78 7.43 -16.08 5.48
N THR A 79 6.14 -16.27 5.72
CA THR A 79 5.08 -16.16 4.72
C THR A 79 4.54 -14.75 4.71
N MET A 80 4.37 -14.15 3.52
CA MET A 80 3.90 -12.78 3.37
C MET A 80 2.42 -12.70 3.73
N THR A 81 2.10 -12.01 4.81
CA THR A 81 0.74 -11.82 5.33
C THR A 81 0.16 -10.45 4.99
N GLY A 82 1.00 -9.57 4.44
CA GLY A 82 0.64 -8.20 4.11
C GLY A 82 1.77 -7.46 3.43
N MET A 83 1.55 -6.17 3.19
CA MET A 83 2.54 -5.27 2.63
C MET A 83 2.32 -3.85 3.15
N ASP A 84 3.39 -3.24 3.63
CA ASP A 84 3.42 -1.85 4.06
C ASP A 84 3.92 -0.96 2.91
N LEU A 85 3.16 0.09 2.62
CA LEU A 85 3.48 1.08 1.59
C LEU A 85 3.55 2.48 2.21
N THR A 86 4.41 3.34 1.67
CA THR A 86 4.47 4.76 2.00
C THR A 86 4.68 5.58 0.74
N PHE A 87 3.77 6.52 0.49
CA PHE A 87 3.81 7.43 -0.65
C PHE A 87 4.20 8.83 -0.16
N SER A 88 5.05 9.50 -0.91
CA SER A 88 5.40 10.91 -0.67
C SER A 88 5.72 11.62 -1.97
N TYR A 89 5.45 12.93 -2.03
CA TYR A 89 5.96 13.77 -3.13
C TYR A 89 7.47 13.92 -3.02
N ASP A 90 8.17 13.79 -4.14
CA ASP A 90 9.63 13.93 -4.20
C ASP A 90 10.06 15.36 -3.85
N ALA A 91 9.28 16.36 -4.25
CA ALA A 91 9.56 17.78 -3.99
C ALA A 91 8.90 18.30 -2.69
N TRP A 92 8.47 17.42 -1.79
CA TRP A 92 7.92 17.83 -0.49
C TRP A 92 8.93 18.69 0.29
N SER A 93 8.42 19.72 0.97
CA SER A 93 9.17 20.58 1.88
C SER A 93 8.22 21.18 2.92
N PRO A 94 8.66 21.46 4.16
CA PRO A 94 7.81 22.07 5.19
C PRO A 94 7.17 23.40 4.79
N TRP A 95 7.75 24.10 3.81
CA TRP A 95 7.29 25.40 3.33
C TRP A 95 6.30 25.31 2.16
N ASN A 96 6.04 24.11 1.64
CA ASN A 96 5.16 23.91 0.48
C ASN A 96 3.80 23.36 0.92
N SER A 97 2.79 24.23 0.96
CA SER A 97 1.42 23.87 1.32
C SER A 97 0.67 23.07 0.24
N ASN A 98 1.26 22.90 -0.95
CA ASN A 98 0.62 22.27 -2.12
C ASN A 98 1.12 20.86 -2.42
N LEU A 99 2.15 20.39 -1.71
CA LEU A 99 2.68 19.04 -1.84
C LEU A 99 2.63 18.36 -0.47
N THR A 100 1.43 18.17 0.08
CA THR A 100 1.24 17.57 1.41
C THR A 100 0.63 16.17 1.32
N ALA A 101 0.78 15.37 2.37
CA ALA A 101 0.11 14.07 2.50
C ALA A 101 -1.42 14.18 2.37
N GLN A 102 -2.00 15.28 2.85
CA GLN A 102 -3.44 15.52 2.78
C GLN A 102 -3.92 15.67 1.32
N GLN A 103 -3.11 16.30 0.45
CA GLN A 103 -3.38 16.41 -0.99
C GLN A 103 -3.03 15.14 -1.75
N LEU A 104 -2.01 14.41 -1.28
CA LEU A 104 -1.58 13.14 -1.88
C LEU A 104 -2.58 12.00 -1.62
N LEU A 105 -3.25 12.00 -0.46
CA LEU A 105 -4.16 10.94 -0.04
C LEU A 105 -5.24 10.57 -1.08
N PRO A 106 -6.02 11.51 -1.65
CA PRO A 106 -6.99 11.17 -2.70
C PRO A 106 -6.33 10.57 -3.96
N ILE A 107 -5.14 11.05 -4.35
CA ILE A 107 -4.39 10.49 -5.48
C ILE A 107 -3.95 9.05 -5.19
N VAL A 108 -3.53 8.77 -3.94
CA VAL A 108 -3.17 7.42 -3.50
C VAL A 108 -4.40 6.51 -3.50
N GLN A 109 -5.56 6.99 -3.04
CA GLN A 109 -6.81 6.21 -3.11
C GLN A 109 -7.17 5.85 -4.55
N ASP A 110 -7.14 6.80 -5.48
CA ASP A 110 -7.38 6.55 -6.90
C ASP A 110 -6.39 5.55 -7.49
N THR A 111 -5.12 5.65 -7.09
CA THR A 111 -4.06 4.73 -7.52
C THR A 111 -4.32 3.32 -7.01
N LEU A 112 -4.71 3.17 -5.73
CA LEU A 112 -5.04 1.88 -5.14
C LEU A 112 -6.30 1.27 -5.75
N ILE A 113 -7.33 2.05 -6.08
CA ILE A 113 -8.52 1.57 -6.78
C ILE A 113 -8.15 1.00 -8.16
N LYS A 114 -7.24 1.66 -8.88
CA LYS A 114 -6.75 1.19 -10.19
C LYS A 114 -5.94 -0.10 -10.07
N TRP A 115 -5.04 -0.20 -9.10
CA TRP A 115 -4.24 -1.41 -8.89
C TRP A 115 -5.07 -2.57 -8.34
N PHE A 116 -6.09 -2.25 -7.55
CA PHE A 116 -6.89 -3.21 -6.81
C PHE A 116 -8.39 -2.92 -7.03
N PRO A 117 -8.95 -3.22 -8.20
CA PRO A 117 -10.36 -2.95 -8.47
C PRO A 117 -11.29 -3.78 -7.57
N GLY A 118 -12.44 -3.20 -7.24
CA GLY A 118 -13.42 -3.80 -6.33
C GLY A 118 -14.30 -2.73 -5.67
N ASN A 119 -14.47 -2.81 -4.36
CA ASN A 119 -15.23 -1.85 -3.57
C ASN A 119 -14.50 -0.50 -3.42
N ASP A 120 -15.26 0.54 -3.08
CA ASP A 120 -14.70 1.85 -2.75
C ASP A 120 -14.14 1.93 -1.32
N PHE A 121 -13.37 2.99 -1.05
CA PHE A 121 -12.91 3.31 0.29
C PHE A 121 -14.05 3.87 1.16
N ILE A 122 -14.11 3.42 2.40
CA ILE A 122 -14.97 3.99 3.45
C ILE A 122 -14.12 4.68 4.51
N ALA A 123 -14.58 5.82 5.00
CA ALA A 123 -13.93 6.51 6.11
C ALA A 123 -14.19 5.78 7.42
N VAL A 124 -13.13 5.50 8.17
CA VAL A 124 -13.16 4.92 9.51
C VAL A 124 -12.56 5.94 10.47
N LYS A 125 -13.37 6.39 11.42
CA LYS A 125 -12.90 7.20 12.56
C LYS A 125 -12.61 6.26 13.71
N SER A 126 -11.47 6.44 14.37
CA SER A 126 -11.12 5.78 15.61
C SER A 126 -10.63 6.85 16.57
N ASP A 127 -11.02 6.76 17.84
CA ASP A 127 -10.56 7.69 18.89
C ASP A 127 -9.03 7.61 19.09
N GLN A 128 -8.38 6.55 18.58
CA GLN A 128 -6.92 6.35 18.65
C GLN A 128 -6.15 6.93 17.46
N ILE A 129 -6.83 7.30 16.37
CA ILE A 129 -6.21 7.89 15.19
C ILE A 129 -6.84 9.27 15.03
N GLU A 130 -6.12 10.32 15.46
CA GLU A 130 -6.58 11.71 15.32
C GLU A 130 -6.96 12.06 13.86
N LYS A 131 -6.36 11.36 12.90
CA LYS A 131 -6.62 11.50 11.46
C LYS A 131 -7.58 10.41 10.96
N SER A 132 -8.51 10.78 10.08
CA SER A 132 -9.43 9.81 9.47
C SER A 132 -8.65 8.80 8.61
N ALA A 133 -8.83 7.51 8.89
CA ALA A 133 -8.33 6.45 8.04
C ALA A 133 -9.40 6.04 7.03
N PHE A 134 -8.97 5.52 5.90
CA PHE A 134 -9.84 5.02 4.85
C PHE A 134 -9.54 3.55 4.62
N VAL A 135 -10.59 2.74 4.57
CA VAL A 135 -10.47 1.29 4.43
C VAL A 135 -11.28 0.84 3.22
N LYS A 136 -10.71 -0.05 2.40
CA LYS A 136 -11.47 -0.89 1.48
C LYS A 136 -11.15 -2.35 1.73
N ILE A 137 -12.13 -3.20 1.49
CA ILE A 137 -12.02 -4.66 1.65
C ILE A 137 -12.55 -5.30 0.38
N ASP A 138 -11.77 -6.20 -0.21
CA ASP A 138 -12.21 -7.05 -1.32
C ASP A 138 -11.83 -8.50 -1.04
N GLY A 139 -12.81 -9.39 -0.90
CA GLY A 139 -12.57 -10.78 -0.53
C GLY A 139 -11.82 -10.89 0.80
N ASN A 140 -10.62 -11.49 0.77
CA ASN A 140 -9.73 -11.59 1.92
C ASN A 140 -8.78 -10.39 2.10
N ARG A 141 -8.71 -9.43 1.17
CA ARG A 141 -7.72 -8.35 1.24
C ARG A 141 -8.31 -7.09 1.85
N GLN A 142 -7.69 -6.60 2.92
CA GLN A 142 -7.92 -5.25 3.43
C GLN A 142 -6.85 -4.30 2.92
N ILE A 143 -7.25 -3.09 2.54
CA ILE A 143 -6.34 -1.98 2.27
C ILE A 143 -6.78 -0.80 3.13
N MET A 144 -5.93 -0.39 4.07
CA MET A 144 -6.13 0.78 4.91
C MET A 144 -5.13 1.87 4.51
N THR A 145 -5.58 3.11 4.37
CA THR A 145 -4.72 4.25 4.06
C THR A 145 -5.08 5.50 4.85
N TYR A 146 -4.08 6.30 5.20
CA TYR A 146 -4.24 7.58 5.91
C TYR A 146 -2.99 8.46 5.72
N ALA A 147 -3.16 9.78 5.88
CA ALA A 147 -2.03 10.70 6.01
C ALA A 147 -1.41 10.52 7.40
N LYS A 148 -0.15 10.09 7.49
CA LYS A 148 0.55 9.87 8.77
C LYS A 148 0.97 11.21 9.37
N ASP A 149 1.69 12.00 8.59
CA ASP A 149 2.16 13.35 8.92
C ASP A 149 1.88 14.27 7.71
N ASP A 150 2.60 15.39 7.58
CA ASP A 150 2.41 16.33 6.46
C ASP A 150 3.05 15.83 5.16
N LYS A 151 3.90 14.80 5.22
CA LYS A 151 4.66 14.28 4.09
C LYS A 151 4.13 12.95 3.59
N ASP A 152 3.92 12.02 4.51
CA ASP A 152 3.77 10.61 4.19
C ASP A 152 2.29 10.18 4.22
N VAL A 153 1.85 9.56 3.13
CA VAL A 153 0.63 8.74 3.11
C VAL A 153 1.01 7.29 3.28
N VAL A 154 0.47 6.65 4.32
CA VAL A 154 0.72 5.24 4.62
C VAL A 154 -0.40 4.39 4.05
N VAL A 155 -0.06 3.22 3.53
CA VAL A 155 -1.03 2.17 3.18
C VAL A 155 -0.58 0.85 3.81
N LYS A 156 -1.54 0.14 4.40
CA LYS A 156 -1.35 -1.22 4.91
C LYS A 156 -2.26 -2.16 4.17
N ILE A 157 -1.68 -3.18 3.54
CA ILE A 157 -2.41 -4.28 2.93
C ILE A 157 -2.30 -5.50 3.84
N GLU A 158 -3.42 -6.12 4.21
CA GLU A 158 -3.47 -7.26 5.13
C GLU A 158 -4.34 -8.40 4.59
N ASP A 159 -3.95 -9.65 4.85
CA ASP A 159 -4.80 -10.83 4.67
C ASP A 159 -5.75 -11.01 5.87
N LEU A 160 -7.04 -10.79 5.64
CA LEU A 160 -8.08 -10.87 6.65
C LEU A 160 -8.37 -12.29 7.14
N ARG A 161 -7.99 -13.33 6.39
CA ARG A 161 -8.12 -14.73 6.84
C ARG A 161 -7.28 -14.99 8.08
N LEU A 162 -6.14 -14.32 8.21
CA LEU A 162 -5.23 -14.46 9.34
C LEU A 162 -5.68 -13.61 10.54
N LYS A 163 -6.37 -12.49 10.26
CA LYS A 163 -6.85 -11.56 11.29
C LYS A 163 -8.19 -11.98 11.88
N TYR A 164 -9.06 -12.57 11.07
CA TYR A 164 -10.42 -13.00 11.44
C TYR A 164 -10.74 -14.40 10.90
N PRO A 165 -9.98 -15.44 11.31
CA PRO A 165 -10.14 -16.79 10.76
C PRO A 165 -11.57 -17.31 10.88
N GLU A 166 -12.28 -16.97 11.96
CA GLU A 166 -13.66 -17.38 12.21
C GLU A 166 -14.68 -16.86 11.18
N LYS A 167 -14.33 -15.82 10.41
CA LYS A 167 -15.19 -15.26 9.37
C LYS A 167 -14.97 -15.88 7.99
N TYR A 168 -13.81 -16.50 7.78
CA TYR A 168 -13.37 -17.05 6.49
C TYR A 168 -13.30 -18.58 6.49
N ASN A 169 -13.71 -19.22 7.60
CA ASN A 169 -13.87 -20.67 7.74
C ASN A 169 -15.30 -21.13 7.45
#